data_AF-A0AAN8J075-F1
#
_entry.id   AF-A0AAN8J075-F1
#
_cell.length_a   1.000
_cell.length_b   1.000
_cell.length_c   1.000
_cell.angle_alpha   90.00
_cell.angle_beta   90.00
_cell.angle_gamma   90.00
#
_symmetry.space_group_name_H-M   'P 1'
#
loop_
_entity.id
_entity.type
_entity.pdbx_description
1 polymer ?
#
loop_
_entity_poly.entity_id
_entity_poly.type
_entity_poly.pdbx_seq_one_letter_code
_entity_poly.pdbx_strand_id
1 'polypeptide(L)'
;GRVATTTTNPSSSVNIGNSLSASPRHISHPPSTSTTTLDIVEACSSTTCVYIKSYETDTLVLFPTSIVIFEYEVIISAWINGEKILSSTLTCPGQPICETLQCNVCWKKVYNIQCWTALEIAASLILFIASMLLLHFCTPVFRLLYWVGRKLIHTLHAIMRAVLLKCKKITGKTQSYQVERPSYQLKRRKKKIHGIIATIACIMSTAQCCSNIVTLQGETTYCTMEKNEEKCTCDQVTQLLLQPIGQEACLILKNKEKRIMGTIAIRLEQISHICKQKTEYFTRDHQFLTESRHQCYKTESCQGNTCSSLKPEMKLIDFSTISNSNPGYTYCVPS
;
A
#
# COMPACT_ATOMS: atom_id res chain seq x y z
N GLY A 1 -47.34 21.39 -2.05
CA GLY A 1 -46.55 20.86 -3.17
C GLY A 1 -45.16 21.46 -3.16
N ARG A 2 -44.14 20.66 -2.87
CA ARG A 2 -42.74 20.92 -3.23
C ARG A 2 -42.17 19.60 -3.69
N VAL A 3 -41.79 19.59 -4.96
CA VAL A 3 -41.32 18.43 -5.72
C VAL A 3 -39.92 18.07 -5.21
N ALA A 4 -39.74 16.80 -4.87
CA ALA A 4 -38.44 16.22 -4.58
C ALA A 4 -37.71 15.98 -5.92
N THR A 5 -36.61 16.69 -6.15
CA THR A 5 -35.68 16.41 -7.23
C THR A 5 -34.65 15.39 -6.76
N THR A 6 -34.81 14.17 -7.25
CA THR A 6 -33.85 13.06 -7.13
C THR A 6 -32.63 13.39 -7.98
N THR A 7 -31.54 13.83 -7.37
CA THR A 7 -30.24 14.00 -8.02
C THR A 7 -29.53 12.64 -8.09
N THR A 8 -29.47 12.07 -9.29
CA THR A 8 -28.61 10.93 -9.61
C THR A 8 -27.15 11.38 -9.66
N ASN A 9 -26.32 10.85 -8.75
CA ASN A 9 -24.89 11.11 -8.70
C ASN A 9 -24.14 10.41 -9.85
N PRO A 10 -23.15 11.05 -10.48
CA PRO A 10 -22.28 10.39 -11.45
C PRO A 10 -21.27 9.49 -10.72
N SER A 11 -21.37 8.18 -10.94
CA SER A 11 -20.44 7.18 -10.41
C SER A 11 -19.09 7.22 -11.15
N SER A 12 -18.02 6.88 -10.43
CA SER A 12 -16.61 6.75 -10.83
C SER A 12 -16.32 5.61 -11.82
N SER A 13 -17.22 5.42 -12.76
CA SER A 13 -17.34 4.23 -13.58
C SER A 13 -17.36 4.64 -15.05
N VAL A 14 -16.40 4.13 -15.82
CA VAL A 14 -16.50 4.21 -17.27
C VAL A 14 -17.57 3.22 -17.70
N ASN A 15 -18.76 3.71 -18.06
CA ASN A 15 -19.76 2.88 -18.70
C ASN A 15 -19.36 2.71 -20.17
N ILE A 16 -18.92 1.50 -20.51
CA ILE A 16 -18.45 1.14 -21.84
C ILE A 16 -19.61 1.17 -22.86
N GLY A 17 -20.86 0.96 -22.42
CA GLY A 17 -22.05 0.98 -23.27
C GLY A 17 -22.29 2.31 -23.99
N ASN A 18 -22.02 3.44 -23.33
CA ASN A 18 -22.24 4.77 -23.91
C ASN A 18 -21.05 5.30 -24.72
N SER A 19 -19.83 4.79 -24.47
CA SER A 19 -18.61 5.23 -25.17
C SER A 19 -18.36 4.46 -26.47
N LEU A 20 -19.02 3.31 -26.67
CA LEU A 20 -19.05 2.56 -27.93
C LEU A 20 -20.09 3.07 -28.95
N SER A 21 -20.97 4.01 -28.58
CA SER A 21 -22.03 4.50 -29.48
C SER A 21 -21.62 5.70 -30.34
N ALA A 22 -20.35 6.10 -30.35
CA ALA A 22 -19.89 7.32 -31.03
C ALA A 22 -18.68 7.06 -31.95
N SER A 23 -18.91 6.38 -33.08
CA SER A 23 -18.19 6.64 -34.36
C SER A 23 -18.79 5.81 -35.50
N PRO A 24 -19.58 6.40 -36.41
CA PRO A 24 -19.90 5.78 -37.69
C PRO A 24 -18.98 6.35 -38.77
N ARG A 25 -17.91 5.65 -39.12
CA ARG A 25 -17.25 5.83 -40.42
C ARG A 25 -17.30 4.54 -41.23
N HIS A 26 -18.22 4.58 -42.17
CA HIS A 26 -18.37 3.79 -43.39
C HIS A 26 -17.22 2.83 -43.76
N ILE A 27 -17.54 1.53 -43.76
CA ILE A 27 -17.13 0.58 -44.80
C ILE A 27 -18.37 -0.24 -45.18
N SER A 28 -18.84 -0.13 -46.43
CA SER A 28 -19.81 -1.01 -47.11
C SER A 28 -19.14 -2.35 -47.47
N HIS A 29 -19.65 -3.59 -47.35
CA HIS A 29 -20.94 -4.31 -47.50
C HIS A 29 -20.74 -5.74 -46.87
N PRO A 30 -21.70 -6.72 -46.80
CA PRO A 30 -23.13 -6.77 -47.14
C PRO A 30 -24.01 -7.23 -45.92
N PRO A 31 -25.35 -7.44 -46.06
CA PRO A 31 -26.22 -7.73 -44.92
C PRO A 31 -26.27 -9.22 -44.63
N SER A 32 -25.75 -9.63 -43.48
CA SER A 32 -26.10 -10.91 -42.89
C SER A 32 -26.21 -10.76 -41.38
N THR A 33 -27.40 -11.04 -40.89
CA THR A 33 -27.76 -11.37 -39.51
C THR A 33 -26.69 -12.24 -38.83
N SER A 34 -25.79 -11.60 -38.08
CA SER A 34 -25.04 -12.23 -37.01
C SER A 34 -24.69 -11.14 -36.00
N THR A 35 -25.31 -11.20 -34.83
CA THR A 35 -24.83 -10.52 -33.62
C THR A 35 -23.38 -10.95 -33.38
N THR A 36 -22.42 -10.15 -33.84
CA THR A 36 -21.00 -10.38 -33.58
C THR A 36 -20.74 -10.12 -32.11
N THR A 37 -20.68 -11.21 -31.33
CA THR A 37 -20.31 -11.17 -29.91
C THR A 37 -18.85 -10.76 -29.82
N LEU A 38 -18.56 -9.68 -29.11
CA LEU A 38 -17.19 -9.28 -28.78
C LEU A 38 -16.55 -10.34 -27.89
N ASP A 39 -15.37 -10.83 -28.25
CA ASP A 39 -14.70 -11.88 -27.47
C ASP A 39 -14.06 -11.31 -26.20
N ILE A 40 -13.35 -10.18 -26.35
CA ILE A 40 -12.60 -9.53 -25.27
C ILE A 40 -12.68 -8.01 -25.43
N VAL A 41 -13.00 -7.32 -24.35
CA VAL A 41 -12.83 -5.88 -24.21
C VAL A 41 -11.73 -5.61 -23.19
N GLU A 42 -10.79 -4.77 -23.56
CA GLU A 42 -9.66 -4.34 -22.74
C GLU A 42 -9.78 -2.84 -22.49
N ALA A 43 -9.68 -2.42 -21.23
CA ALA A 43 -9.60 -1.01 -20.84
C ALA A 43 -8.26 -0.77 -20.13
N CYS A 44 -7.37 -0.01 -20.77
CA CYS A 44 -6.03 0.27 -20.28
C CYS A 44 -5.87 1.73 -19.86
N SER A 45 -5.31 1.94 -18.68
CA SER A 45 -4.70 3.20 -18.26
C SER A 45 -3.19 3.15 -18.51
N SER A 46 -2.48 4.24 -18.20
CA SER A 46 -1.01 4.33 -18.32
C SER A 46 -0.24 3.22 -17.60
N THR A 47 -0.83 2.58 -16.57
CA THR A 47 -0.12 1.61 -15.72
C THR A 47 -0.87 0.30 -15.47
N THR A 48 -2.18 0.24 -15.77
CA THR A 48 -3.00 -0.97 -15.51
C THR A 48 -4.05 -1.18 -16.59
N CYS A 49 -4.22 -2.43 -16.99
CA CYS A 49 -5.25 -2.88 -17.93
C CYS A 49 -6.24 -3.83 -17.26
N VAL A 50 -7.52 -3.67 -17.57
CA VAL A 50 -8.61 -4.53 -17.11
C VAL A 50 -9.20 -5.24 -18.32
N TYR A 51 -9.32 -6.56 -18.24
CA TYR A 51 -9.84 -7.43 -19.30
C TYR A 51 -11.22 -7.95 -18.93
N ILE A 52 -12.19 -7.77 -19.83
CA ILE A 52 -13.57 -8.22 -19.67
C ILE A 52 -13.84 -9.28 -20.72
N LYS A 53 -14.20 -10.49 -20.26
CA LYS A 53 -14.66 -11.60 -21.08
C LYS A 53 -16.19 -11.69 -20.93
N SER A 54 -16.92 -11.83 -22.04
CA SER A 54 -18.39 -11.76 -22.08
C SER A 54 -18.93 -10.38 -21.71
N TYR A 55 -19.02 -9.51 -22.71
CA TYR A 55 -19.49 -8.13 -22.56
C TYR A 55 -21.00 -8.06 -22.34
N GLU A 56 -21.43 -7.46 -21.23
CA GLU A 56 -22.79 -6.97 -21.01
C GLU A 56 -22.78 -5.43 -21.04
N THR A 57 -23.84 -4.79 -21.55
CA THR A 57 -23.86 -3.36 -21.87
C THR A 57 -23.65 -2.41 -20.67
N ASP A 58 -23.71 -2.92 -19.44
CA ASP A 58 -23.62 -2.12 -18.20
C ASP A 58 -22.43 -2.51 -17.29
N THR A 59 -21.40 -3.17 -17.83
CA THR A 59 -20.21 -3.51 -17.01
C THR A 59 -19.43 -2.26 -16.62
N LEU A 60 -19.34 -2.00 -15.31
CA LEU A 60 -18.56 -0.90 -14.74
C LEU A 60 -17.10 -1.34 -14.54
N VAL A 61 -16.16 -0.64 -15.18
CA VAL A 61 -14.73 -0.85 -14.96
C VAL A 61 -14.22 0.08 -13.85
N LEU A 62 -13.61 -0.52 -12.83
CA LEU A 62 -13.03 0.19 -11.69
C LEU A 62 -11.51 0.21 -11.79
N PHE A 63 -10.94 1.41 -11.86
CA PHE A 63 -9.49 1.62 -11.81
C PHE A 63 -9.02 1.89 -10.36
N PRO A 64 -7.76 1.58 -10.03
CA PRO A 64 -7.20 1.88 -8.72
C PRO A 64 -7.28 3.37 -8.38
N THR A 65 -7.50 3.68 -7.09
CA THR A 65 -7.60 5.06 -6.59
C THR A 65 -6.41 5.93 -6.95
N SER A 66 -5.20 5.35 -7.07
CA SER A 66 -3.99 6.10 -7.44
C SER A 66 -4.04 6.72 -8.84
N ILE A 67 -4.89 6.21 -9.73
CA ILE A 67 -5.03 6.71 -11.11
C ILE A 67 -6.20 7.67 -11.19
N VAL A 68 -7.35 7.30 -10.61
CA VAL A 68 -8.60 8.06 -10.73
C VAL A 68 -8.62 9.37 -9.94
N ILE A 69 -7.62 9.63 -9.08
CA ILE A 69 -7.51 10.91 -8.34
C ILE A 69 -7.17 12.07 -9.29
N PHE A 70 -6.48 11.80 -10.39
CA PHE A 70 -6.08 12.80 -11.38
C PHE A 70 -6.81 12.57 -12.69
N GLU A 71 -6.76 13.55 -13.59
CA GLU A 71 -7.20 13.36 -14.97
C GLU A 71 -6.35 12.26 -15.62
N TYR A 72 -7.01 11.31 -16.27
CA TYR A 72 -6.37 10.13 -16.82
C TYR A 72 -6.99 9.72 -18.15
N GLU A 73 -6.17 9.18 -19.03
CA GLU A 73 -6.61 8.62 -20.31
C GLU A 73 -6.78 7.11 -20.20
N VAL A 74 -7.89 6.63 -20.75
CA VAL A 74 -8.20 5.20 -20.85
C VAL A 74 -8.30 4.82 -22.32
N ILE A 75 -7.52 3.84 -22.74
CA ILE A 75 -7.57 3.25 -24.06
C ILE A 75 -8.44 2.00 -23.97
N ILE A 76 -9.57 2.03 -24.68
CA ILE A 76 -10.50 0.91 -24.79
C ILE A 76 -10.22 0.20 -26.11
N SER A 77 -9.83 -1.07 -26.04
CA SER A 77 -9.59 -1.93 -27.19
C SER A 77 -10.55 -3.12 -27.19
N ALA A 78 -11.15 -3.43 -28.35
CA ALA A 78 -12.01 -4.60 -28.50
C ALA A 78 -11.47 -5.56 -29.55
N TRP A 79 -11.60 -6.86 -29.28
CA TRP A 79 -11.04 -7.94 -30.08
C TRP A 79 -12.13 -8.92 -30.52
N ILE A 80 -12.08 -9.37 -31.78
CA ILE A 80 -12.90 -10.45 -32.34
C ILE A 80 -11.97 -11.41 -33.06
N ASN A 81 -12.05 -12.71 -32.76
CA ASN A 81 -11.21 -13.76 -33.36
C ASN A 81 -9.70 -13.48 -33.29
N GLY A 82 -9.26 -12.77 -32.25
CA GLY A 82 -7.86 -12.37 -32.07
C GLY A 82 -7.41 -11.15 -32.88
N GLU A 83 -8.30 -10.52 -33.65
CA GLU A 83 -8.03 -9.26 -34.36
C GLU A 83 -8.62 -8.07 -33.61
N LYS A 84 -7.84 -7.00 -33.48
CA LYS A 84 -8.26 -5.75 -32.83
C LYS A 84 -9.15 -4.95 -33.79
N ILE A 85 -10.43 -4.94 -33.52
CA ILE A 85 -11.43 -4.26 -34.37
C ILE A 85 -11.67 -2.80 -33.98
N LEU A 86 -11.43 -2.45 -32.71
CA LEU A 86 -11.73 -1.12 -32.19
C LEU A 86 -10.66 -0.68 -31.19
N SER A 87 -10.30 0.60 -31.29
CA SER A 87 -9.47 1.31 -30.32
C SER A 87 -10.04 2.71 -30.16
N SER A 88 -10.46 3.07 -28.95
CA SER A 88 -10.89 4.43 -28.62
C SER A 88 -10.16 4.92 -27.38
N THR A 89 -9.79 6.19 -27.35
CA THR A 89 -9.17 6.81 -26.17
C THR A 89 -10.19 7.75 -25.54
N LEU A 90 -10.41 7.58 -24.24
CA LEU A 90 -11.31 8.38 -23.44
C LEU A 90 -10.52 9.10 -22.35
N THR A 91 -10.61 10.42 -22.32
CA THR A 91 -10.07 11.23 -21.23
C THR A 91 -11.11 11.34 -20.11
N CYS A 92 -10.73 10.90 -18.91
CA CYS A 92 -11.58 10.88 -17.73
C CYS A 92 -11.11 11.95 -16.73
N PRO A 93 -12.00 12.80 -16.20
CA PRO A 93 -11.63 13.77 -15.18
C PRO A 93 -11.25 13.06 -13.88
N GLY A 94 -10.28 13.63 -13.16
CA GLY A 94 -9.91 13.16 -11.83
C GLY A 94 -11.03 13.38 -10.84
N GLN A 95 -11.20 12.43 -9.92
CA GLN A 95 -12.20 12.49 -8.87
C GLN A 95 -11.57 12.68 -7.50
N PRO A 96 -12.17 13.52 -6.64
CA PRO A 96 -11.66 13.70 -5.29
C PRO A 96 -11.77 12.39 -4.49
N ILE A 97 -10.77 12.16 -3.64
CA ILE A 97 -10.64 10.90 -2.86
C ILE A 97 -11.94 10.56 -2.11
N CYS A 98 -12.63 11.56 -1.56
CA CYS A 98 -13.85 11.35 -0.79
C CYS A 98 -15.02 10.78 -1.60
N GLU A 99 -15.09 11.04 -2.92
CA GLU A 99 -16.13 10.49 -3.80
C GLU A 99 -15.82 9.07 -4.26
N THR A 100 -14.53 8.72 -4.36
CA THR A 100 -14.08 7.36 -4.72
C THR A 100 -14.29 6.35 -3.59
N LEU A 101 -14.48 6.81 -2.35
CA LEU A 101 -14.70 5.95 -1.17
C LEU A 101 -16.19 5.61 -1.01
N GLN A 102 -16.67 4.63 -1.77
CA GLN A 102 -18.07 4.17 -1.70
C GLN A 102 -18.41 3.32 -0.45
N CYS A 103 -17.52 3.25 0.54
CA CYS A 103 -17.77 2.49 1.78
C CYS A 103 -18.36 3.41 2.86
N ASN A 104 -19.37 2.94 3.60
CA ASN A 104 -19.86 3.67 4.78
C ASN A 104 -18.95 3.47 6.00
N VAL A 105 -18.45 2.25 6.21
CA VAL A 105 -17.52 1.91 7.30
C VAL A 105 -16.38 1.05 6.73
N CYS A 106 -15.24 1.68 6.45
CA CYS A 106 -14.02 0.96 6.13
C CYS A 106 -12.78 1.72 6.62
N TRP A 107 -11.67 1.00 6.83
CA TRP A 107 -10.43 1.58 7.35
C TRP A 107 -9.95 2.78 6.54
N LYS A 108 -10.06 2.72 5.20
CA LYS A 108 -9.70 3.83 4.31
C LYS A 108 -10.47 5.10 4.65
N LYS A 109 -11.79 5.01 4.90
CA LYS A 109 -12.61 6.16 5.31
C LYS A 109 -12.30 6.62 6.75
N VAL A 110 -12.01 5.69 7.67
CA VAL A 110 -11.63 6.04 9.06
C VAL A 110 -10.33 6.84 9.13
N TYR A 111 -9.33 6.50 8.31
CA TYR A 111 -8.07 7.25 8.25
C TYR A 111 -8.20 8.61 7.55
N ASN A 112 -9.23 8.81 6.73
CA ASN A 112 -9.48 10.05 6.00
C ASN A 112 -10.66 10.82 6.63
N ILE A 113 -10.44 11.40 7.82
CA ILE A 113 -11.47 12.09 8.60
C ILE A 113 -12.08 13.31 7.85
N GLN A 114 -11.33 13.89 6.91
CA GLN A 114 -11.80 14.99 6.05
C GLN A 114 -12.96 14.58 5.13
N CYS A 115 -13.12 13.29 4.86
CA CYS A 115 -14.19 12.75 4.02
C CYS A 115 -15.46 12.38 4.79
N TRP A 116 -15.52 12.68 6.09
CA TRP A 116 -16.67 12.35 6.91
C TRP A 116 -17.76 13.41 6.75
N THR A 117 -19.00 12.94 6.66
CA THR A 117 -20.15 13.84 6.72
C THR A 117 -20.30 14.44 8.13
N ALA A 118 -20.91 15.61 8.25
CA ALA A 118 -21.16 16.25 9.55
C ALA A 118 -21.94 15.32 10.51
N LEU A 119 -22.83 14.48 9.96
CA LEU A 119 -23.58 13.48 10.73
C LEU A 119 -22.67 12.38 11.28
N GLU A 120 -21.73 11.86 10.48
CA GLU A 120 -20.76 10.85 10.92
C GLU A 120 -19.83 11.40 11.99
N ILE A 121 -19.38 12.65 11.83
CA ILE A 121 -18.57 13.35 12.85
C ILE A 121 -19.37 13.46 14.15
N ALA A 122 -20.61 13.95 14.09
CA ALA A 122 -21.46 14.08 15.27
C ALA A 122 -21.74 12.72 15.93
N ALA A 123 -22.08 11.69 15.15
CA ALA A 123 -22.31 10.34 15.64
C ALA A 123 -21.08 9.76 16.34
N SER A 124 -19.89 9.97 15.79
CA SER A 124 -18.64 9.50 16.40
C SER A 124 -18.32 10.21 17.71
N LEU A 125 -18.59 11.52 17.80
CA LEU A 125 -18.43 12.29 19.02
C LEU A 125 -19.38 11.79 20.11
N ILE A 126 -20.65 11.53 19.76
CA ILE A 126 -21.65 10.98 20.68
C ILE A 126 -21.23 9.59 21.15
N LEU A 127 -20.78 8.71 20.23
CA LEU A 127 -20.29 7.37 20.56
C LEU A 127 -19.08 7.44 21.51
N PHE A 128 -18.16 8.37 21.27
CA PHE A 128 -17.00 8.59 22.11
C PHE A 128 -17.39 9.03 23.54
N ILE A 129 -18.31 9.98 23.66
CA ILE A 129 -18.83 10.44 24.96
C ILE A 129 -19.57 9.30 25.67
N ALA A 130 -20.44 8.57 24.97
CA ALA A 130 -21.18 7.43 25.52
C ALA A 130 -20.23 6.33 26.01
N SER A 131 -19.17 6.02 25.26
CA SER A 131 -18.12 5.07 25.65
C SER A 131 -17.38 5.53 26.90
N MET A 132 -17.01 6.81 27.00
CA MET A 132 -16.38 7.37 28.19
C MET A 132 -17.27 7.29 29.42
N LEU A 133 -18.57 7.59 29.28
CA LEU A 133 -19.55 7.45 30.35
C LEU A 133 -19.70 5.99 30.78
N LEU A 134 -19.86 5.07 29.83
CA LEU A 134 -19.96 3.64 30.08
C LEU A 134 -18.73 3.12 30.83
N LEU A 135 -17.52 3.48 30.39
CA LEU A 135 -16.28 3.13 31.05
C LEU A 135 -16.24 3.67 32.48
N HIS A 136 -16.72 4.90 32.70
CA HIS A 136 -16.79 5.48 34.03
C HIS A 136 -17.75 4.71 34.95
N PHE A 137 -18.92 4.29 34.45
CA PHE A 137 -19.90 3.47 35.17
C PHE A 137 -19.42 2.04 35.42
N CYS A 138 -18.66 1.44 34.51
CA CYS A 138 -18.08 0.11 34.70
C CYS A 138 -16.85 0.10 35.61
N THR A 139 -16.14 1.23 35.74
CA THR A 139 -14.95 1.37 36.60
C THR A 139 -15.17 0.89 38.06
N PRO A 140 -16.25 1.24 38.78
CA PRO A 140 -16.48 0.71 40.13
C PRO A 140 -16.65 -0.81 40.15
N VAL A 141 -17.32 -1.39 39.16
CA VAL A 141 -17.51 -2.85 39.04
C VAL A 141 -16.16 -3.54 38.82
N PHE A 142 -15.35 -3.06 37.88
CA PHE A 142 -14.01 -3.59 37.65
C PHE A 142 -13.10 -3.41 38.88
N ARG A 143 -13.22 -2.31 39.62
CA ARG A 143 -12.50 -2.13 40.89
C ARG A 143 -12.94 -3.13 41.96
N LEU A 144 -14.24 -3.41 42.05
CA LEU A 144 -14.76 -4.42 42.98
C LEU A 144 -14.25 -5.81 42.62
N LEU A 145 -14.37 -6.21 41.35
CA LEU A 145 -13.85 -7.49 40.86
C LEU A 145 -12.35 -7.63 41.10
N TYR A 146 -11.57 -6.57 40.82
CA TYR A 146 -10.14 -6.53 41.11
C TYR A 146 -9.84 -6.68 42.61
N TRP A 147 -10.61 -6.01 43.47
CA TRP A 147 -10.44 -6.08 44.92
C TRP A 147 -10.76 -7.48 45.46
N VAL A 148 -11.87 -8.09 45.00
CA VAL A 148 -12.25 -9.48 45.34
C VAL A 148 -11.21 -10.47 44.84
N GLY A 149 -10.79 -10.36 43.58
CA GLY A 149 -9.75 -11.22 43.01
C GLY A 149 -8.43 -11.12 43.78
N ARG A 150 -8.02 -9.91 44.16
CA ARG A 150 -6.83 -9.70 44.99
C ARG A 150 -6.96 -10.34 46.37
N LYS A 151 -8.13 -10.30 46.99
CA LYS A 151 -8.40 -10.97 48.27
C LYS A 151 -8.33 -12.49 48.13
N LEU A 152 -8.94 -13.06 47.09
CA LEU A 152 -8.89 -14.49 46.78
C LEU A 152 -7.46 -14.99 46.55
N ILE A 153 -6.66 -14.26 45.78
CA ILE A 153 -5.24 -14.59 45.56
C ILE A 153 -4.46 -14.54 46.87
N HIS A 154 -4.70 -13.52 47.71
CA HIS A 154 -4.01 -13.39 48.99
C HIS A 154 -4.40 -14.51 49.97
N THR A 155 -5.66 -14.92 50.00
CA THR A 155 -6.12 -16.07 50.81
C THR A 155 -5.55 -17.39 50.31
N LEU A 156 -5.53 -17.62 48.99
CA LEU A 156 -4.92 -18.80 48.39
C LEU A 156 -3.42 -18.87 48.70
N HIS A 157 -2.71 -17.75 48.57
CA HIS A 157 -1.29 -17.67 48.91
C HIS A 157 -1.05 -17.90 50.41
N ALA A 158 -1.91 -17.39 51.29
CA ALA A 158 -1.82 -17.65 52.73
C ALA A 158 -2.05 -19.14 53.06
N ILE A 159 -3.04 -19.79 52.43
CA ILE A 159 -3.32 -21.22 52.57
C ILE A 159 -2.14 -22.04 52.07
N MET A 160 -1.64 -21.76 50.86
CA MET A 160 -0.45 -22.41 50.28
C MET A 160 0.77 -22.28 51.21
N ARG A 161 1.01 -21.08 51.77
CA ARG A 161 2.11 -20.86 52.72
C ARG A 161 1.91 -21.64 54.01
N ALA A 162 0.69 -21.73 54.53
CA ALA A 162 0.38 -22.52 55.72
C ALA A 162 0.59 -24.02 55.48
N VAL A 163 0.17 -24.54 54.32
CA VAL A 163 0.40 -25.93 53.90
C VAL A 163 1.91 -26.19 53.76
N LEU A 164 2.66 -25.32 53.08
CA LEU A 164 4.12 -25.42 52.95
C LEU A 164 4.83 -25.41 54.30
N LEU A 165 4.40 -24.57 55.25
CA LEU A 165 4.97 -24.53 56.60
C LEU A 165 4.66 -25.81 57.40
N LYS A 166 3.45 -26.38 57.25
CA LYS A 166 3.11 -27.67 57.85
C LYS A 166 3.89 -28.83 57.22
N CYS A 167 4.03 -28.86 55.90
CA CYS A 167 4.86 -29.85 55.20
C CYS A 167 6.34 -29.74 55.60
N LYS A 168 6.87 -28.52 55.76
CA LYS A 168 8.22 -28.28 56.30
C LYS A 168 8.40 -28.78 57.74
N LYS A 169 7.36 -28.67 58.58
CA LYS A 169 7.36 -29.18 59.95
C LYS A 169 7.37 -30.72 60.00
N ILE A 170 6.79 -31.38 59.00
CA ILE A 170 6.77 -32.84 58.85
C ILE A 170 8.09 -33.37 58.25
N THR A 171 8.77 -32.59 57.39
CA THR A 171 10.02 -32.99 56.70
C THR A 171 11.31 -32.67 57.48
N GLY A 172 11.22 -32.31 58.76
CA GLY A 172 12.35 -32.39 59.70
C GLY A 172 13.58 -31.52 59.42
N LYS A 173 13.51 -30.48 58.57
CA LYS A 173 14.63 -29.55 58.36
C LYS A 173 14.37 -28.20 59.04
N THR A 174 14.86 -28.09 60.28
CA THR A 174 14.96 -26.84 61.03
C THR A 174 16.30 -26.15 60.79
N GLN A 175 16.26 -24.95 60.18
CA GLN A 175 17.20 -23.83 60.40
C GLN A 175 16.59 -22.60 59.70
N SER A 176 16.07 -21.62 60.43
CA SER A 176 16.75 -20.51 61.13
C SER A 176 16.71 -19.20 60.33
N TYR A 177 16.62 -18.09 61.07
CA TYR A 177 16.61 -16.67 60.68
C TYR A 177 15.29 -16.06 60.23
N GLN A 178 14.48 -15.69 61.22
CA GLN A 178 13.60 -14.53 61.13
C GLN A 178 14.46 -13.25 61.17
N VAL A 179 14.63 -12.62 60.02
CA VAL A 179 15.00 -11.21 59.95
C VAL A 179 13.71 -10.42 59.78
N GLU A 180 13.25 -9.77 60.85
CA GLU A 180 12.22 -8.74 60.75
C GLU A 180 12.77 -7.58 59.93
N ARG A 181 12.31 -7.46 58.68
CA ARG A 181 12.52 -6.24 57.88
C ARG A 181 11.34 -5.31 58.12
N PRO A 182 11.52 -4.12 58.72
CA PRO A 182 10.48 -3.11 58.77
C PRO A 182 10.19 -2.64 57.35
N SER A 183 9.05 -3.05 56.77
CA SER A 183 8.60 -2.55 55.48
C SER A 183 8.00 -1.16 55.67
N TYR A 184 8.81 -0.11 55.47
CA TYR A 184 8.31 1.24 55.26
C TYR A 184 7.54 1.27 53.93
N GLN A 185 6.24 1.01 53.98
CA GLN A 185 5.37 1.24 52.84
C GLN A 185 5.11 2.74 52.71
N LEU A 186 5.89 3.40 51.84
CA LEU A 186 5.54 4.74 51.36
C LEU A 186 4.14 4.68 50.74
N LYS A 187 3.16 5.31 51.40
CA LYS A 187 1.82 5.57 50.85
C LYS A 187 1.96 6.45 49.61
N ARG A 188 2.17 5.83 48.45
CA ARG A 188 2.19 6.51 47.16
C ARG A 188 0.74 6.92 46.82
N ARG A 189 0.34 8.14 47.23
CA ARG A 189 -0.89 8.81 46.77
C ARG A 189 -0.85 8.92 45.24
N LYS A 190 -1.46 7.96 44.54
CA LYS A 190 -1.65 8.02 43.08
C LYS A 190 -2.67 9.12 42.78
N LYS A 191 -2.16 10.27 42.34
CA LYS A 191 -2.93 11.44 41.89
C LYS A 191 -3.82 11.06 40.71
N LYS A 192 -5.14 11.20 40.88
CA LYS A 192 -6.20 11.09 39.86
C LYS A 192 -6.17 12.21 38.80
N ILE A 193 -5.10 13.00 38.73
CA ILE A 193 -5.03 14.24 37.92
C ILE A 193 -4.61 13.95 36.46
N HIS A 194 -3.95 12.83 36.18
CA HIS A 194 -3.48 12.50 34.82
C HIS A 194 -4.61 12.24 33.83
N GLY A 195 -5.79 11.78 34.28
CA GLY A 195 -6.93 11.53 33.40
C GLY A 195 -7.54 12.81 32.81
N ILE A 196 -7.60 13.88 33.61
CA ILE A 196 -8.21 15.16 33.19
C ILE A 196 -7.28 15.93 32.23
N ILE A 197 -5.96 15.87 32.46
CA ILE A 197 -4.97 16.50 31.60
C ILE A 197 -4.94 15.83 30.22
N ALA A 198 -5.05 14.50 30.16
CA ALA A 198 -5.13 13.76 28.89
C ALA A 198 -6.37 14.15 28.07
N THR A 199 -7.53 14.33 28.71
CA THR A 199 -8.76 14.75 28.02
C THR A 199 -8.70 16.18 27.49
N ILE A 200 -8.02 17.10 28.18
CA ILE A 200 -7.90 18.50 27.72
C ILE A 200 -6.90 18.59 26.54
N ALA A 201 -5.84 17.79 26.54
CA ALA A 201 -4.84 17.79 25.47
C ALA A 201 -5.40 17.33 24.11
N CYS A 202 -6.38 16.41 24.09
CA CYS A 202 -7.00 15.93 22.86
C CYS A 202 -7.96 16.92 22.18
N ILE A 203 -8.47 17.93 22.91
CA ILE A 203 -9.43 18.91 22.36
C ILE A 203 -8.70 20.05 21.62
N MET A 204 -7.43 20.31 21.95
CA MET A 204 -6.66 21.43 21.38
C MET A 204 -6.04 21.15 20.00
N SER A 205 -6.10 19.92 19.49
CA SER A 205 -5.45 19.53 18.22
C SER A 205 -6.30 19.76 16.96
N THR A 206 -7.47 20.39 17.04
CA THR A 206 -8.35 20.60 15.86
C THR A 206 -8.28 22.00 15.26
N ALA A 207 -7.26 22.80 15.58
CA ALA A 207 -7.11 24.14 15.01
C ALA A 207 -5.79 24.26 14.26
N GLN A 208 -5.82 23.99 12.94
CA GLN A 208 -5.11 24.69 11.85
C GLN A 208 -4.99 23.77 10.62
N CYS A 209 -5.94 23.86 9.69
CA CYS A 209 -5.92 23.16 8.40
C CYS A 209 -5.23 23.99 7.31
N CYS A 210 -4.00 24.48 7.56
CA CYS A 210 -3.12 24.97 6.50
C CYS A 210 -1.74 24.32 6.67
N SER A 211 -1.30 23.59 5.65
CA SER A 211 0.08 23.09 5.57
C SER A 211 1.01 24.28 5.35
N ASN A 212 1.54 24.84 6.43
CA ASN A 212 2.59 25.85 6.34
C ASN A 212 3.86 25.18 5.80
N ILE A 213 4.21 25.48 4.55
CA ILE A 213 5.48 25.06 3.97
C ILE A 213 6.57 25.93 4.63
N VAL A 214 7.48 25.29 5.37
CA VAL A 214 8.65 25.96 5.91
C VAL A 214 9.65 26.15 4.77
N THR A 215 9.57 27.28 4.08
CA THR A 215 10.53 27.68 3.06
C THR A 215 11.78 28.26 3.75
N LEU A 216 12.91 27.56 3.66
CA LEU A 216 14.21 28.16 3.99
C LEU A 216 14.56 29.12 2.86
N GLN A 217 14.62 30.43 3.18
CA GLN A 217 14.87 31.50 2.23
C GLN A 217 16.27 32.08 2.48
N GLY A 218 17.16 31.97 1.49
CA GLY A 218 18.45 32.69 1.45
C GLY A 218 18.36 33.83 0.44
N GLU A 219 18.82 35.02 0.82
CA GLU A 219 18.83 36.20 -0.04
C GLU A 219 20.27 36.69 -0.21
N THR A 220 20.72 36.83 -1.47
CA THR A 220 21.99 37.43 -1.83
C THR A 220 21.75 38.59 -2.78
N THR A 221 22.29 39.76 -2.47
CA THR A 221 22.15 40.97 -3.28
C THR A 221 23.51 41.40 -3.81
N TYR A 222 23.58 41.67 -5.11
CA TYR A 222 24.78 42.17 -5.79
C TYR A 222 24.42 43.42 -6.60
N CYS A 223 25.08 44.54 -6.33
CA CYS A 223 24.84 45.80 -7.02
C CYS A 223 26.08 46.23 -7.80
N THR A 224 25.88 46.57 -9.06
CA THR A 224 26.91 47.13 -9.95
C THR A 224 26.52 48.50 -10.41
N MET A 225 27.48 49.41 -10.43
CA MET A 225 27.33 50.72 -11.05
C MET A 225 27.64 50.59 -12.53
N GLU A 226 26.63 50.77 -13.38
CA GLU A 226 26.79 50.81 -14.84
C GLU A 226 26.30 52.18 -15.34
N LYS A 227 27.20 52.97 -15.94
CA LYS A 227 26.88 54.29 -16.53
C LYS A 227 26.09 55.25 -15.62
N ASN A 228 26.55 55.44 -14.38
CA ASN A 228 25.89 56.28 -13.36
C ASN A 228 24.51 55.78 -12.88
N GLU A 229 24.08 54.59 -13.29
CA GLU A 229 22.90 53.91 -12.75
C GLU A 229 23.33 52.72 -11.88
N GLU A 230 22.77 52.64 -10.67
CA GLU A 230 22.97 51.49 -9.78
C GLU A 230 22.03 50.36 -10.21
N LYS A 231 22.61 49.27 -10.73
CA LYS A 231 21.87 48.07 -11.10
C LYS A 231 22.09 47.00 -10.03
N CYS A 232 21.07 46.80 -9.20
CA CYS A 232 21.06 45.73 -8.19
C CYS A 232 20.33 44.49 -8.71
N THR A 233 21.00 43.33 -8.62
CA THR A 233 20.41 42.01 -8.86
C THR A 233 20.20 41.32 -7.51
N CYS A 234 19.01 40.79 -7.29
CA CYS A 234 18.64 40.10 -6.05
C CYS A 234 18.39 38.63 -6.38
N ASP A 235 19.25 37.76 -5.87
CA ASP A 235 19.13 36.31 -6.04
C ASP A 235 18.55 35.71 -4.76
N GLN A 236 17.38 35.09 -4.87
CA GLN A 236 16.69 34.45 -3.76
C GLN A 236 16.64 32.93 -3.99
N VAL A 237 17.25 32.18 -3.08
CA VAL A 237 17.20 30.71 -3.10
C VAL A 237 16.18 30.24 -2.08
N THR A 238 15.22 29.43 -2.52
CA THR A 238 14.18 28.88 -1.65
C THR A 238 14.16 27.36 -1.77
N GLN A 239 14.31 26.65 -0.65
CA GLN A 239 14.11 25.20 -0.62
C GLN A 239 12.63 24.88 -0.44
N LEU A 240 12.07 24.11 -1.38
CA LEU A 240 10.69 23.68 -1.38
C LEU A 240 10.58 22.19 -1.08
N LEU A 241 9.72 21.83 -0.13
CA LEU A 241 9.31 20.44 0.06
C LEU A 241 8.30 20.08 -1.03
N LEU A 242 8.61 19.05 -1.81
CA LEU A 242 7.72 18.49 -2.83
C LEU A 242 6.36 18.18 -2.23
N GLN A 243 5.33 18.83 -2.77
CA GLN A 243 3.94 18.59 -2.37
C GLN A 243 3.44 17.28 -3.00
N PRO A 244 2.42 16.64 -2.40
CA PRO A 244 1.66 15.59 -3.05
C PRO A 244 1.23 15.96 -4.48
N ILE A 245 1.13 14.95 -5.35
CA ILE A 245 0.73 15.12 -6.75
C ILE A 245 -0.60 15.88 -6.82
N GLY A 246 -0.69 16.86 -7.73
CA GLY A 246 -1.88 17.69 -7.94
C GLY A 246 -2.08 18.85 -6.95
N GLN A 247 -1.24 19.00 -5.92
CA GLN A 247 -1.21 20.20 -5.10
C GLN A 247 -0.28 21.26 -5.70
N GLU A 248 -0.65 22.53 -5.55
CA GLU A 248 0.12 23.67 -6.03
C GLU A 248 0.88 24.34 -4.87
N ALA A 249 2.18 24.53 -5.05
CA ALA A 249 3.02 25.31 -4.17
C ALA A 249 3.16 26.74 -4.72
N CYS A 250 2.66 27.72 -3.98
CA CYS A 250 2.70 29.13 -4.38
C CYS A 250 3.83 29.87 -3.65
N LEU A 251 4.78 30.41 -4.40
CA LEU A 251 5.86 31.25 -3.93
C LEU A 251 5.51 32.72 -4.21
N ILE A 252 5.40 33.51 -3.15
CA ILE A 252 5.10 34.94 -3.27
C ILE A 252 6.42 35.71 -3.40
N LEU A 253 6.63 36.33 -4.55
CA LEU A 253 7.75 37.22 -4.80
C LEU A 253 7.46 38.59 -4.18
N LYS A 254 8.41 39.11 -3.41
CA LYS A 254 8.30 40.42 -2.78
C LYS A 254 9.49 41.29 -3.18
N ASN A 255 9.23 42.58 -3.37
CA ASN A 255 10.28 43.59 -3.54
C ASN A 255 10.98 43.87 -2.20
N LYS A 256 12.09 44.61 -2.21
CA LYS A 256 12.83 45.11 -1.03
C LYS A 256 11.91 45.83 -0.02
N GLU A 257 10.86 46.49 -0.50
CA GLU A 257 9.83 47.15 0.33
C GLU A 257 8.77 46.18 0.89
N LYS A 258 8.98 44.87 0.79
CA LYS A 258 8.05 43.79 1.16
C LYS A 258 6.70 43.81 0.42
N ARG A 259 6.59 44.59 -0.66
CA ARG A 259 5.43 44.61 -1.55
C ARG A 259 5.43 43.39 -2.45
N ILE A 260 4.26 42.78 -2.64
CA ILE A 260 4.11 41.61 -3.52
C ILE A 260 4.31 42.06 -4.96
N MET A 261 5.29 41.48 -5.65
CA MET A 261 5.57 41.73 -7.07
C MET A 261 4.90 40.69 -7.97
N GLY A 262 4.69 39.48 -7.46
CA GLY A 262 4.12 38.38 -8.23
C GLY A 262 4.05 37.10 -7.41
N THR A 263 3.43 36.07 -8.00
CA THR A 263 3.36 34.74 -7.39
C THR A 263 3.77 33.71 -8.43
N ILE A 264 4.68 32.82 -8.05
CA ILE A 264 5.07 31.65 -8.86
C ILE A 264 4.29 30.45 -8.30
N ALA A 265 3.48 29.80 -9.13
CA ALA A 265 2.80 28.56 -8.77
C ALA A 265 3.53 27.36 -9.38
N ILE A 266 3.85 26.36 -8.56
CA ILE A 266 4.54 25.14 -8.96
C ILE A 266 3.62 23.96 -8.66
N ARG A 267 3.28 23.17 -9.69
CA ARG A 267 2.43 21.98 -9.55
C ARG A 267 3.21 20.72 -9.89
N LEU A 268 3.08 19.70 -9.04
CA LEU A 268 3.64 18.38 -9.32
C LEU A 268 2.64 17.58 -10.17
N GLU A 269 2.98 17.32 -11.43
CA GLU A 269 2.15 16.52 -12.35
C GLU A 269 2.31 15.02 -12.13
N GLN A 270 3.54 14.52 -12.11
CA GLN A 270 3.84 13.10 -11.93
C GLN A 270 5.26 12.88 -11.40
N ILE A 271 5.43 11.81 -10.61
CA ILE A 271 6.74 11.28 -10.23
C ILE A 271 6.91 9.95 -10.96
N SER A 272 7.85 9.87 -11.90
CA SER A 272 8.15 8.65 -12.64
C SER A 272 9.47 8.05 -12.21
N HIS A 273 9.50 6.73 -12.10
CA HIS A 273 10.72 5.97 -11.86
C HIS A 273 11.16 5.34 -13.18
N ILE A 274 12.34 5.74 -13.67
CA ILE A 274 12.91 5.19 -14.89
C ILE A 274 13.91 4.09 -14.49
N CYS A 275 13.59 2.84 -14.81
CA CYS A 275 14.53 1.73 -14.65
C CYS A 275 15.66 1.88 -15.68
N LYS A 276 16.91 1.97 -15.21
CA LYS A 276 18.09 1.85 -16.06
C LYS A 276 18.66 0.45 -15.90
N GLN A 277 18.39 -0.42 -16.87
CA GLN A 277 18.91 -1.78 -16.87
C GLN A 277 20.43 -1.78 -16.94
N LYS A 278 21.08 -2.63 -16.14
CA LYS A 278 22.55 -2.72 -16.06
C LYS A 278 23.11 -3.91 -16.83
N THR A 279 22.40 -5.02 -16.88
CA THR A 279 22.80 -6.22 -17.62
C THR A 279 21.55 -7.01 -17.98
N GLU A 280 21.49 -7.47 -19.22
CA GLU A 280 20.44 -8.36 -19.70
C GLU A 280 21.07 -9.71 -20.00
N TYR A 281 20.47 -10.79 -19.51
CA TYR A 281 20.77 -12.15 -19.93
C TYR A 281 19.45 -12.84 -20.27
N PHE A 282 19.48 -13.60 -21.36
CA PHE A 282 18.33 -14.37 -21.80
C PHE A 282 18.35 -15.73 -21.10
N THR A 283 17.24 -16.07 -20.46
CA THR A 283 16.97 -17.44 -20.04
C THR A 283 15.91 -18.03 -20.96
N ARG A 284 15.93 -19.35 -21.13
CA ARG A 284 14.91 -20.09 -21.87
C ARG A 284 14.52 -21.29 -21.03
N ASP A 285 13.25 -21.66 -21.12
CA ASP A 285 12.81 -22.95 -20.60
C ASP A 285 13.56 -24.06 -21.34
N HIS A 286 14.08 -25.01 -20.58
CA HIS A 286 14.84 -26.14 -21.10
C HIS A 286 14.27 -27.44 -20.53
N GLN A 287 14.35 -28.49 -21.34
CA GLN A 287 13.99 -29.84 -20.95
C GLN A 287 15.24 -30.71 -20.98
N PHE A 288 15.42 -31.53 -19.94
CA PHE A 288 16.47 -32.53 -19.92
C PHE A 288 15.98 -33.79 -20.64
N LEU A 289 16.71 -34.17 -21.69
CA LEU A 289 16.57 -35.47 -22.35
C LEU A 289 17.76 -36.32 -21.94
N THR A 290 17.51 -37.53 -21.49
CA THR A 290 18.56 -38.44 -21.00
C THR A 290 18.53 -39.74 -21.79
N GLU A 291 19.68 -40.09 -22.35
CA GLU A 291 19.94 -41.38 -22.97
C GLU A 291 20.80 -42.21 -22.01
N SER A 292 20.46 -43.48 -21.81
CA SER A 292 21.21 -44.37 -20.92
C SER A 292 21.40 -45.73 -21.57
N ARG A 293 22.57 -46.34 -21.32
CA ARG A 293 22.91 -47.67 -21.80
C ARG A 293 23.59 -48.44 -20.70
N HIS A 294 23.12 -49.67 -20.47
CA HIS A 294 23.72 -50.59 -19.53
C HIS A 294 24.55 -51.62 -20.31
N GLN A 295 25.81 -51.79 -19.93
CA GLN A 295 26.73 -52.73 -20.56
C GLN A 295 27.38 -53.62 -19.50
N CYS A 296 27.53 -54.90 -19.86
CA CYS A 296 28.25 -55.85 -19.04
C CYS A 296 29.75 -55.56 -19.07
N TYR A 297 30.44 -55.92 -17.99
CA TYR A 297 31.89 -55.78 -17.88
C TYR A 297 32.63 -56.43 -19.04
N LYS A 298 33.64 -55.73 -19.59
CA LYS A 298 34.46 -56.10 -20.77
C LYS A 298 33.70 -56.12 -22.10
N THR A 299 32.60 -55.41 -22.20
CA THR A 299 31.84 -55.26 -23.46
C THR A 299 31.95 -53.83 -23.97
N GLU A 300 32.15 -53.66 -25.29
CA GLU A 300 32.15 -52.36 -25.97
C GLU A 300 32.98 -51.28 -25.21
N SER A 301 32.32 -50.26 -24.64
CA SER A 301 32.95 -49.13 -23.96
C SER A 301 33.27 -49.41 -22.48
N CYS A 302 32.64 -50.44 -21.90
CA CYS A 302 32.78 -50.80 -20.49
C CYS A 302 33.99 -51.73 -20.26
N GLN A 303 35.20 -51.16 -20.36
CA GLN A 303 36.47 -51.88 -20.17
C GLN A 303 37.32 -51.28 -19.04
N GLY A 304 37.77 -52.13 -18.10
CA GLY A 304 38.62 -51.68 -17.00
C GLY A 304 37.91 -50.66 -16.09
N ASN A 305 38.56 -49.50 -15.87
CA ASN A 305 38.07 -48.44 -14.99
C ASN A 305 37.37 -47.29 -15.74
N THR A 306 36.85 -47.52 -16.96
CA THR A 306 36.22 -46.47 -17.80
C THR A 306 35.24 -45.61 -17.00
N CYS A 307 34.36 -46.25 -16.24
CA CYS A 307 33.29 -45.59 -15.47
C CYS A 307 33.85 -44.59 -14.43
N SER A 308 34.99 -44.90 -13.81
CA SER A 308 35.64 -44.06 -12.80
C SER A 308 36.48 -42.94 -13.41
N SER A 309 36.88 -43.06 -14.68
CA SER A 309 37.71 -42.07 -15.39
C SER A 309 36.91 -41.07 -16.24
N LEU A 310 35.58 -41.23 -16.29
CA LEU A 310 34.72 -40.47 -17.19
C LEU A 310 34.51 -39.02 -16.70
N LYS A 311 34.72 -38.04 -17.58
CA LYS A 311 34.47 -36.62 -17.31
C LYS A 311 33.11 -36.18 -17.89
N PRO A 312 32.45 -35.16 -17.30
CA PRO A 312 31.16 -34.64 -17.78
C PRO A 312 31.11 -34.27 -19.26
N GLU A 313 32.21 -33.78 -19.83
CA GLU A 313 32.28 -33.32 -21.22
C GLU A 313 32.64 -34.43 -22.22
N MET A 314 32.95 -35.64 -21.72
CA MET A 314 33.32 -36.76 -22.57
C MET A 314 32.10 -37.32 -23.32
N LYS A 315 32.32 -37.61 -24.60
CA LYS A 315 31.32 -38.20 -25.49
C LYS A 315 31.53 -39.71 -25.52
N LEU A 316 30.45 -40.46 -25.28
CA LEU A 316 30.47 -41.92 -25.36
C LEU A 316 30.01 -42.36 -26.75
N ILE A 317 30.73 -43.32 -27.34
CA ILE A 317 30.39 -43.89 -28.66
C ILE A 317 29.04 -44.61 -28.64
N ASP A 318 28.59 -45.01 -27.45
CA ASP A 318 27.35 -45.73 -27.23
C ASP A 318 26.09 -44.87 -27.34
N PHE A 319 26.26 -43.55 -27.30
CA PHE A 319 25.17 -42.59 -27.32
C PHE A 319 25.01 -41.95 -28.68
N SER A 320 23.76 -41.64 -29.01
CA SER A 320 23.41 -40.97 -30.26
C SER A 320 24.15 -39.64 -30.45
N THR A 321 24.29 -39.23 -31.71
CA THR A 321 24.86 -37.92 -32.06
C THR A 321 24.08 -36.79 -31.39
N ILE A 322 22.77 -36.94 -31.22
CA ILE A 322 21.88 -35.94 -30.61
C ILE A 322 22.28 -35.70 -29.14
N SER A 323 22.49 -36.75 -28.37
CA SER A 323 22.92 -36.63 -26.96
C SER A 323 24.33 -36.05 -26.84
N ASN A 324 25.23 -36.41 -27.77
CA ASN A 324 26.62 -35.96 -27.79
C ASN A 324 26.82 -34.55 -28.39
N SER A 325 25.83 -33.97 -29.07
CA SER A 325 25.92 -32.65 -29.72
C SER A 325 25.24 -31.52 -28.95
N ASN A 326 24.35 -31.84 -28.01
CA ASN A 326 23.60 -30.85 -27.24
C ASN A 326 24.29 -30.51 -25.90
N PRO A 327 24.03 -29.32 -25.32
CA PRO A 327 24.51 -28.98 -23.99
C PRO A 327 24.01 -29.98 -22.95
N GLY A 328 24.93 -30.57 -22.19
CA GLY A 328 24.62 -31.60 -21.21
C GLY A 328 25.88 -32.12 -20.53
N TYR A 329 25.72 -33.21 -19.78
CA TYR A 329 26.84 -33.90 -19.15
C TYR A 329 26.66 -35.41 -19.25
N THR A 330 27.78 -36.12 -19.33
CA THR A 330 27.84 -37.57 -19.33
C THR A 330 28.29 -38.07 -17.96
N TYR A 331 27.69 -39.14 -17.47
CA TYR A 331 28.13 -39.82 -16.25
C TYR A 331 27.97 -41.34 -16.39
N CYS A 332 28.68 -42.09 -15.55
CA CYS A 332 28.62 -43.54 -15.51
C CYS A 332 28.51 -44.02 -14.06
N VAL A 333 27.72 -45.07 -13.83
CA VAL A 333 27.57 -45.73 -12.53
C VAL A 333 27.79 -47.24 -12.71
N PRO A 334 28.70 -47.87 -11.96
CA PRO A 334 28.84 -49.32 -11.95
C PRO A 334 27.58 -49.95 -11.33
N SER A 335 26.98 -50.93 -12.02
CA SER A 335 25.78 -51.65 -11.57
C SER A 335 25.87 -53.15 -11.72
#